data_AF-A0A963XC87-F1
#
_entry.id   AF-A0A963XC87-F1
#
_cell.length_a   1.000
_cell.length_b   1.000
_cell.length_c   1.000
_cell.angle_alpha   90.00
_cell.angle_beta   90.00
_cell.angle_gamma   90.00
#
_symmetry.space_group_name_H-M   'P 1'
#
loop_
_entity.id
_entity.type
_entity.pdbx_description
1 polymer ?
#
loop_
_entity_poly.entity_id
_entity_poly.type
_entity_poly.pdbx_seq_one_letter_code
_entity_poly.pdbx_strand_id
1 'polypeptide(L)'
;MALSAIFDRLRQGAAAPALTAQPGAPLEDPEDFLFGVEPLKILVSPLAGDTSGHSARHIYDRLAGRIGISVEMAERPLATAGSDNDQPVFLSMAVDLGRRWLARENVDLLIWGECVATPPLKPEMPPGQSWRLRFLGATTPVHAQGATVSALERLEVPAFFSADIAELVFGAALAAVNVESLEGLRARGGLFVPTLSAVTRVAEDDSYGTVSECATKQACYAALLLLDGARTGNPITLEKAVSVYRGALILGEDAFNPHEQALLGMHIADALTLIADSGADEKLIDKAIDYYRTALGMVRRDTFADDFAGLKTRLGVALQEKAELSGEIHYLDQAADAFSAATAIWTLSEAPARWADIQNSLGGLLITMGKLAKQPSLFDKAVAVFLKITEVMGRTKAPLVWATTLANIGAALKEKGVAAGNANYLEKAAEAFDQAEQVFSELHLDGSVRLIETQRAQVLALLGQK
;
A
#
# COMPACT_ATOMS: atom_id res chain seq x y z
N MET A 1 1.30 3.76 -27.26
CA MET A 1 0.97 4.51 -26.03
C MET A 1 -0.25 3.87 -25.41
N ALA A 2 -0.27 3.22 -24.25
CA ALA A 2 0.77 2.75 -23.34
C ALA A 2 0.16 1.49 -22.68
N LEU A 3 0.70 0.30 -23.00
CA LEU A 3 0.30 -0.97 -22.36
C LEU A 3 1.03 -1.19 -21.02
N SER A 4 2.06 -0.39 -20.76
CA SER A 4 2.72 -0.14 -19.48
C SER A 4 1.73 0.30 -18.40
N ALA A 5 1.04 1.41 -18.63
CA ALA A 5 -0.09 1.89 -17.85
C ALA A 5 -1.23 0.87 -17.71
N ILE A 6 -1.24 -0.21 -18.52
CA ILE A 6 -2.24 -1.28 -18.46
C ILE A 6 -1.78 -2.41 -17.53
N PHE A 7 -0.49 -2.73 -17.43
CA PHE A 7 0.01 -3.66 -16.41
C PHE A 7 -0.08 -3.05 -15.01
N ASP A 8 0.23 -1.76 -14.89
CA ASP A 8 -0.03 -1.02 -13.66
C ASP A 8 -1.53 -0.80 -13.46
N ARG A 9 -2.36 -0.57 -14.49
CA ARG A 9 -3.83 -0.56 -14.31
C ARG A 9 -4.43 -1.92 -13.94
N LEU A 10 -3.84 -3.04 -14.38
CA LEU A 10 -4.27 -4.39 -14.02
C LEU A 10 -3.88 -4.73 -12.58
N ARG A 11 -2.77 -4.16 -12.08
CA ARG A 11 -2.48 -4.04 -10.64
C ARG A 11 -3.39 -3.06 -9.91
N GLN A 12 -3.73 -1.91 -10.51
CA GLN A 12 -4.68 -0.92 -9.98
C GLN A 12 -6.09 -1.52 -9.88
N GLY A 13 -6.41 -2.53 -10.69
CA GLY A 13 -7.63 -3.32 -10.60
C GLY A 13 -7.66 -4.34 -9.45
N ALA A 14 -6.58 -4.50 -8.70
CA ALA A 14 -6.51 -5.39 -7.55
C ALA A 14 -6.37 -4.69 -6.20
N ALA A 15 -6.27 -3.36 -6.17
CA ALA A 15 -6.57 -2.60 -4.98
C ALA A 15 -8.08 -2.32 -4.93
N ALA A 16 -8.62 -2.07 -3.73
CA ALA A 16 -10.02 -1.80 -3.43
C ALA A 16 -10.73 -1.06 -4.57
N PRO A 17 -11.98 -1.43 -4.94
CA PRO A 17 -12.69 -0.81 -6.05
C PRO A 17 -12.53 0.70 -5.92
N ALA A 18 -12.10 1.34 -7.00
CA ALA A 18 -12.38 2.75 -7.17
C ALA A 18 -13.91 2.86 -7.07
N LEU A 19 -14.40 3.15 -5.87
CA LEU A 19 -15.70 3.74 -5.66
C LEU A 19 -15.62 5.04 -6.45
N THR A 20 -15.98 4.97 -7.72
CA THR A 20 -16.17 6.11 -8.60
C THR A 20 -17.38 6.86 -8.05
N ALA A 21 -17.20 7.53 -6.92
CA ALA A 21 -18.03 8.64 -6.58
C ALA A 21 -17.73 9.68 -7.66
N GLN A 22 -18.71 9.91 -8.55
CA GLN A 22 -18.66 11.10 -9.39
C GLN A 22 -18.44 12.30 -8.46
N PRO A 23 -17.61 13.28 -8.85
CA PRO A 23 -17.49 14.53 -8.09
C PRO A 23 -18.90 15.14 -7.93
N GLY A 24 -19.45 15.09 -6.71
CA GLY A 24 -20.78 15.63 -6.40
C GLY A 24 -21.94 14.63 -6.30
N ALA A 25 -21.71 13.30 -6.34
CA ALA A 25 -22.75 12.35 -5.94
C ALA A 25 -23.00 12.48 -4.41
N PRO A 26 -24.26 12.48 -3.94
CA PRO A 26 -24.54 12.49 -2.50
C PRO A 26 -23.87 11.26 -1.85
N LEU A 27 -23.23 11.47 -0.71
CA LEU A 27 -22.71 10.38 0.11
C LEU A 27 -23.91 9.52 0.52
N GLU A 28 -24.04 8.33 -0.08
CA GLU A 28 -25.00 7.31 0.38
C GLU A 28 -24.70 6.97 1.86
N ASP A 29 -25.74 6.60 2.63
CA ASP A 29 -25.62 6.36 4.06
C ASP A 29 -24.59 5.25 4.33
N PRO A 30 -23.55 5.46 5.16
CA PRO A 30 -22.58 4.42 5.51
C PRO A 30 -23.25 3.13 6.02
N GLU A 31 -24.43 3.23 6.63
CA GLU A 31 -25.20 2.07 7.08
C GLU A 31 -25.65 1.17 5.92
N ASP A 32 -25.99 1.76 4.76
CA ASP A 32 -26.43 1.01 3.57
C ASP A 32 -25.26 0.24 2.93
N PHE A 33 -24.03 0.76 3.02
CA PHE A 33 -22.83 0.10 2.50
C PHE A 33 -22.23 -0.97 3.42
N LEU A 34 -22.45 -0.83 4.74
CA LEU A 34 -21.88 -1.72 5.75
C LEU A 34 -22.86 -2.81 6.20
N PHE A 35 -24.10 -2.78 5.74
CA PHE A 35 -25.10 -3.79 6.06
C PHE A 35 -24.67 -5.18 5.56
N GLY A 36 -24.49 -6.12 6.49
CA GLY A 36 -24.09 -7.50 6.18
C GLY A 36 -22.61 -7.70 5.83
N VAL A 37 -21.77 -6.67 6.01
CA VAL A 37 -20.31 -6.76 5.82
C VAL A 37 -19.64 -7.15 7.14
N GLU A 38 -18.74 -8.14 7.14
CA GLU A 38 -17.95 -8.47 8.34
C GLU A 38 -17.15 -7.24 8.80
N PRO A 39 -17.22 -6.87 10.09
CA PRO A 39 -16.54 -5.68 10.59
C PRO A 39 -15.02 -5.87 10.57
N LEU A 40 -14.28 -4.80 10.27
CA LEU A 40 -12.82 -4.79 10.44
C LEU A 40 -12.48 -5.02 11.91
N LYS A 41 -11.66 -6.02 12.19
CA LYS A 41 -11.26 -6.42 13.54
C LYS A 41 -9.97 -5.72 13.93
N ILE A 42 -10.05 -4.88 14.95
CA ILE A 42 -8.93 -4.11 15.48
C ILE A 42 -8.58 -4.65 16.87
N LEU A 43 -7.36 -5.12 17.03
CA LEU A 43 -6.80 -5.47 18.33
C LEU A 43 -5.99 -4.29 18.88
N VAL A 44 -6.27 -3.89 20.12
CA VAL A 44 -5.53 -2.84 20.82
C VAL A 44 -4.65 -3.47 21.88
N SER A 45 -3.34 -3.33 21.71
CA SER A 45 -2.35 -3.73 22.71
C SER A 45 -2.24 -2.67 23.81
N PRO A 46 -2.10 -3.06 25.09
CA PRO A 46 -1.54 -2.19 26.13
C PRO A 46 -0.25 -1.52 25.63
N LEU A 47 -0.11 -0.23 25.90
CA LEU A 47 1.09 0.51 25.52
C LEU A 47 2.25 0.15 26.45
N ALA A 48 3.44 -0.05 25.89
CA ALA A 48 4.64 -0.26 26.68
C ALA A 48 4.92 0.99 27.53
N GLY A 49 5.27 0.78 28.81
CA GLY A 49 5.48 1.88 29.75
C GLY A 49 4.19 2.50 30.33
N ASP A 50 3.00 1.97 30.01
CA ASP A 50 1.77 2.40 30.65
C ASP A 50 1.70 1.95 32.11
N THR A 51 2.00 2.87 33.01
CA THR A 51 1.89 2.66 34.47
C THR A 51 0.47 2.89 34.99
N SER A 52 -0.39 3.53 34.20
CA SER A 52 -1.78 3.79 34.58
C SER A 52 -2.65 2.56 34.40
N GLY A 53 -2.35 1.71 33.42
CA GLY A 53 -3.19 0.58 33.01
C GLY A 53 -4.45 1.00 32.22
N HIS A 54 -4.55 2.27 31.82
CA HIS A 54 -5.74 2.82 31.17
C HIS A 54 -5.55 3.15 29.68
N SER A 55 -4.32 3.07 29.13
CA SER A 55 -4.05 3.49 27.74
C SER A 55 -4.85 2.69 26.71
N ALA A 56 -4.74 1.36 26.73
CA ALA A 56 -5.49 0.49 25.83
C ALA A 56 -7.00 0.64 26.01
N ARG A 57 -7.47 0.83 27.26
CA ARG A 57 -8.89 1.04 27.52
C ARG A 57 -9.39 2.36 26.93
N HIS A 58 -8.60 3.43 27.05
CA HIS A 58 -8.94 4.72 26.43
C HIS A 58 -9.01 4.62 24.90
N ILE A 59 -8.02 3.97 24.28
CA ILE A 59 -8.02 3.75 22.81
C ILE A 59 -9.25 2.92 22.42
N TYR A 60 -9.53 1.83 23.15
CA TYR A 60 -10.74 1.02 22.96
C TYR A 60 -12.00 1.89 23.03
N ASP A 61 -12.18 2.67 24.11
CA ASP A 61 -13.40 3.48 24.32
C ASP A 61 -13.59 4.56 23.25
N ARG A 62 -12.51 5.02 22.63
CA ARG A 62 -12.52 6.00 21.54
C ARG A 62 -12.83 5.41 20.17
N LEU A 63 -12.61 4.11 19.98
CA LEU A 63 -12.82 3.42 18.71
C LEU A 63 -14.08 2.54 18.72
N ALA A 64 -14.38 1.90 19.85
CA ALA A 64 -15.50 0.99 20.00
C ALA A 64 -16.85 1.68 19.73
N GLY A 65 -17.77 0.94 19.10
CA GLY A 65 -19.11 1.44 18.75
C GLY A 65 -19.21 2.14 17.39
N ARG A 66 -18.09 2.31 16.66
CA ARG A 66 -18.13 2.69 15.25
C ARG A 66 -18.73 1.56 14.41
N ILE A 67 -19.62 1.91 13.49
CA ILE A 67 -20.22 0.96 12.55
C ILE A 67 -19.10 0.36 11.67
N GLY A 68 -19.20 -0.92 11.30
CA GLY A 68 -18.26 -1.57 10.38
C GLY A 68 -16.92 -1.96 10.99
N ILE A 69 -16.71 -1.78 12.30
CA ILE A 69 -15.51 -2.27 13.00
C ILE A 69 -15.88 -3.00 14.30
N SER A 70 -14.98 -3.88 14.72
CA SER A 70 -14.98 -4.49 16.05
C SER A 70 -13.62 -4.23 16.68
N VAL A 71 -13.62 -3.93 17.97
CA VAL A 71 -12.40 -3.60 18.71
C VAL A 71 -12.26 -4.57 19.86
N GLU A 72 -11.09 -5.15 20.00
CA GLU A 72 -10.72 -6.04 21.10
C GLU A 72 -9.45 -5.51 21.77
N MET A 73 -9.17 -5.97 23.00
CA MET A 73 -7.96 -5.61 23.73
C MET A 73 -7.11 -6.85 23.96
N ALA A 74 -5.81 -6.74 23.69
CA ALA A 74 -4.87 -7.79 24.05
C ALA A 74 -4.61 -7.80 25.56
N GLU A 75 -4.31 -8.96 26.13
CA GLU A 75 -4.05 -9.10 27.57
C GLU A 75 -2.72 -8.48 28.02
N ARG A 76 -1.76 -8.31 27.10
CA ARG A 76 -0.39 -7.88 27.39
C ARG A 76 0.16 -6.98 26.29
N PRO A 77 1.14 -6.11 26.61
CA PRO A 77 1.77 -5.26 25.60
C PRO A 77 2.53 -6.08 24.55
N LEU A 78 2.55 -5.60 23.31
CA LEU A 78 3.42 -6.07 22.23
C LEU A 78 4.87 -5.59 22.42
N ALA A 79 5.43 -5.82 23.60
CA ALA A 79 6.81 -5.46 23.93
C ALA A 79 7.49 -6.59 24.69
N THR A 80 8.80 -6.71 24.51
CA THR A 80 9.66 -7.51 25.39
C THR A 80 10.04 -6.68 26.61
N ALA A 81 9.99 -7.26 27.81
CA ALA A 81 10.34 -6.52 29.03
C ALA A 81 11.76 -5.92 28.92
N GLY A 82 11.87 -4.58 29.05
CA GLY A 82 13.14 -3.86 28.97
C GLY A 82 13.66 -3.51 27.57
N SER A 83 12.87 -3.73 26.50
CA SER A 83 13.26 -3.27 25.16
C SER A 83 13.07 -1.77 24.99
N ASP A 84 14.08 -1.14 24.43
CA ASP A 84 14.00 0.21 23.90
C ASP A 84 13.35 0.16 22.52
N ASN A 85 12.07 0.56 22.45
CA ASN A 85 11.28 0.54 21.21
C ASN A 85 11.77 1.58 20.17
N ASP A 86 12.77 2.40 20.49
CA ASP A 86 13.47 3.23 19.50
C ASP A 86 14.58 2.45 18.77
N GLN A 87 14.98 1.26 19.25
CA GLN A 87 15.99 0.47 18.54
C GLN A 87 15.36 -0.35 17.39
N PRO A 88 15.90 -0.20 16.16
CA PRO A 88 15.44 -0.91 14.97
C PRO A 88 15.18 -2.42 15.11
N VAL A 89 16.04 -3.13 15.85
CA VAL A 89 15.92 -4.59 16.03
C VAL A 89 14.67 -4.96 16.83
N PHE A 90 14.36 -4.23 17.89
CA PHE A 90 13.15 -4.51 18.69
C PHE A 90 11.88 -4.17 17.92
N LEU A 91 11.88 -3.10 17.12
CA LEU A 91 10.75 -2.77 16.24
C LEU A 91 10.49 -3.89 15.22
N SER A 92 11.53 -4.40 14.56
CA SER A 92 11.39 -5.54 13.63
C SER A 92 10.85 -6.78 14.33
N MET A 93 11.36 -7.13 15.52
CA MET A 93 10.85 -8.26 16.30
C MET A 93 9.39 -8.07 16.75
N ALA A 94 9.00 -6.84 17.10
CA ALA A 94 7.62 -6.50 17.47
C ALA A 94 6.68 -6.67 16.28
N VAL A 95 7.07 -6.25 15.08
CA VAL A 95 6.31 -6.48 13.85
C VAL A 95 6.10 -7.98 13.59
N ASP A 96 7.15 -8.80 13.70
CA ASP A 96 7.04 -10.26 13.51
C ASP A 96 6.15 -10.93 14.56
N LEU A 97 6.26 -10.50 15.82
CA LEU A 97 5.37 -10.96 16.89
C LEU A 97 3.92 -10.52 16.64
N GLY A 98 3.72 -9.27 16.25
CA GLY A 98 2.41 -8.70 15.97
C GLY A 98 1.72 -9.41 14.81
N ARG A 99 2.43 -9.70 13.70
CA ARG A 99 1.88 -10.48 12.58
C ARG A 99 1.43 -11.89 13.02
N ARG A 100 2.12 -12.52 13.98
CA ARG A 100 1.66 -13.78 14.58
C ARG A 100 0.42 -13.61 15.45
N TRP A 101 0.25 -12.49 16.15
CA TRP A 101 -0.97 -12.20 16.89
C TRP A 101 -2.14 -11.98 15.94
N LEU A 102 -1.97 -11.17 14.89
CA LEU A 102 -2.98 -10.96 13.86
C LEU A 102 -3.51 -12.28 13.30
N ALA A 103 -2.60 -13.18 12.92
CA ALA A 103 -2.95 -14.50 12.40
C ALA A 103 -3.62 -15.41 13.44
N ARG A 104 -3.17 -15.39 14.70
CA ARG A 104 -3.72 -16.24 15.77
C ARG A 104 -5.12 -15.81 16.21
N GLU A 105 -5.31 -14.51 16.38
CA GLU A 105 -6.58 -13.92 16.84
C GLU A 105 -7.56 -13.68 15.68
N ASN A 106 -7.11 -13.87 14.43
CA ASN A 106 -7.90 -13.61 13.23
C ASN A 106 -8.43 -12.16 13.18
N VAL A 107 -7.52 -11.21 13.37
CA VAL A 107 -7.80 -9.76 13.38
C VAL A 107 -7.06 -9.05 12.24
N ASP A 108 -7.64 -7.97 11.72
CA ASP A 108 -7.14 -7.25 10.54
C ASP A 108 -6.05 -6.23 10.86
N LEU A 109 -6.10 -5.66 12.07
CA LEU A 109 -5.19 -4.61 12.53
C LEU A 109 -4.80 -4.78 13.99
N LEU A 110 -3.55 -4.44 14.30
CA LEU A 110 -3.04 -4.27 15.65
C LEU A 110 -2.61 -2.82 15.86
N ILE A 111 -3.20 -2.16 16.85
CA ILE A 111 -2.73 -0.88 17.38
C ILE A 111 -1.85 -1.17 18.59
N TRP A 112 -0.61 -0.70 18.56
CA TRP A 112 0.38 -0.93 19.61
C TRP A 112 1.30 0.28 19.74
N GLY A 113 2.23 0.24 20.70
CA GLY A 113 3.27 1.26 20.84
C GLY A 113 3.64 1.50 22.30
N GLU A 114 3.98 2.74 22.63
CA GLU A 114 4.55 3.09 23.93
C GLU A 114 4.09 4.44 24.46
N CYS A 115 4.17 4.60 25.77
CA CYS A 115 4.05 5.87 26.45
C CYS A 115 5.40 6.58 26.48
N VAL A 116 5.43 7.85 26.05
CA VAL A 116 6.64 8.68 25.98
C VAL A 116 6.44 9.91 26.86
N ALA A 117 7.43 10.22 27.70
CA ALA A 117 7.43 11.46 28.47
C ALA A 117 7.81 12.63 27.57
N THR A 118 7.05 13.72 27.64
CA THR A 118 7.33 14.93 26.86
C THR A 118 7.84 16.05 27.75
N PRO A 119 8.72 16.92 27.23
CA PRO A 119 9.14 18.12 27.96
C PRO A 119 7.91 18.93 28.38
N PRO A 120 7.94 19.54 29.57
CA PRO A 120 6.80 20.33 30.01
C PRO A 120 6.62 21.54 29.09
N LEU A 121 5.35 21.83 28.73
CA LEU A 121 5.00 22.97 27.88
C LEU A 121 5.43 24.32 28.49
N LYS A 122 5.60 24.36 29.81
CA LYS A 122 6.16 25.49 30.57
C LYS A 122 7.10 24.98 31.65
N PRO A 123 8.19 25.71 32.00
CA PRO A 123 9.18 25.26 32.99
C PRO A 123 8.60 24.83 34.36
N GLU A 124 7.49 25.42 34.76
CA GLU A 124 6.80 25.16 36.03
C GLU A 124 5.82 23.97 36.01
N MET A 125 5.56 23.37 34.84
CA MET A 125 4.66 22.22 34.71
C MET A 125 5.41 20.90 34.84
N PRO A 126 4.76 19.82 35.33
CA PRO A 126 5.32 18.49 35.21
C PRO A 126 5.48 18.11 33.72
N PRO A 127 6.43 17.22 33.39
CA PRO A 127 6.53 16.64 32.05
C PRO A 127 5.16 16.13 31.58
N GLY A 128 4.84 16.41 30.32
CA GLY A 128 3.67 15.84 29.68
C GLY A 128 3.86 14.36 29.39
N GLN A 129 2.82 13.75 28.85
CA GLN A 129 2.91 12.40 28.32
C GLN A 129 2.22 12.34 26.97
N SER A 130 2.89 11.71 26.02
CA SER A 130 2.34 11.39 24.71
C SER A 130 2.36 9.89 24.51
N TRP A 131 1.46 9.39 23.70
CA TRP A 131 1.41 8.00 23.28
C TRP A 131 1.88 7.94 21.84
N ARG A 132 2.89 7.12 21.62
CA ARG A 132 3.40 6.82 20.29
C ARG A 132 2.71 5.55 19.82
N LEU A 133 1.76 5.73 18.90
CA LEU A 133 0.94 4.66 18.35
C LEU A 133 1.51 4.18 17.02
N ARG A 134 1.42 2.88 16.80
CA ARG A 134 1.84 2.18 15.58
C ARG A 134 0.72 1.26 15.13
N PHE A 135 0.61 1.06 13.83
CA PHE A 135 -0.50 0.37 13.20
C PHE A 135 0.03 -0.75 12.33
N LEU A 136 -0.27 -1.99 12.69
CA LEU A 136 0.21 -3.17 11.99
C LEU A 136 -0.97 -3.91 11.36
N GLY A 137 -1.04 -3.91 10.03
CA GLY A 137 -1.92 -4.78 9.26
C GLY A 137 -1.33 -6.18 9.05
N ALA A 138 -2.18 -7.13 8.64
CA ALA A 138 -1.78 -8.53 8.42
C ALA A 138 -0.71 -8.68 7.32
N THR A 139 -0.80 -7.86 6.28
CA THR A 139 0.18 -7.77 5.20
C THR A 139 0.58 -6.33 4.99
N THR A 140 1.84 -6.11 4.61
CA THR A 140 2.29 -4.79 4.15
C THR A 140 2.22 -4.79 2.62
N PRO A 141 1.68 -3.79 1.94
CA PRO A 141 1.61 -3.78 0.48
C PRO A 141 2.98 -3.58 -0.18
N VAL A 142 3.14 -4.07 -1.41
CA VAL A 142 4.33 -3.82 -2.24
C VAL A 142 4.18 -2.55 -3.11
N HIS A 143 2.94 -2.09 -3.33
CA HIS A 143 2.61 -1.00 -4.25
C HIS A 143 1.89 0.18 -3.57
N ALA A 144 1.93 1.35 -4.21
CA ALA A 144 1.46 2.64 -3.69
C ALA A 144 -0.06 2.71 -3.47
N GLN A 145 -0.80 1.82 -4.14
CA GLN A 145 -2.27 1.80 -4.13
C GLN A 145 -2.87 1.01 -2.95
N GLY A 146 -2.03 0.51 -2.02
CA GLY A 146 -2.42 -0.22 -0.81
C GLY A 146 -2.28 0.61 0.48
N ALA A 147 -2.31 -0.05 1.64
CA ALA A 147 -1.98 0.59 2.92
C ALA A 147 -0.72 1.48 2.85
N THR A 148 -0.90 2.73 3.26
CA THR A 148 0.09 3.82 3.13
C THR A 148 0.75 4.18 4.45
N VAL A 149 0.35 3.53 5.56
CA VAL A 149 1.03 3.65 6.85
C VAL A 149 1.70 2.33 7.17
N SER A 150 3.03 2.35 7.26
CA SER A 150 3.84 1.22 7.71
C SER A 150 3.70 1.00 9.22
N ALA A 151 3.87 -0.25 9.66
CA ALA A 151 3.95 -0.59 11.08
C ALA A 151 5.14 0.06 11.81
N LEU A 152 6.10 0.58 11.05
CA LEU A 152 7.29 1.26 11.54
C LEU A 152 7.18 2.79 11.46
N GLU A 153 6.11 3.30 10.87
CA GLU A 153 5.68 4.68 11.08
C GLU A 153 4.94 4.81 12.42
N ARG A 154 4.85 6.04 12.92
CA ARG A 154 4.22 6.32 14.20
C ARG A 154 3.28 7.51 14.10
N LEU A 155 2.26 7.48 14.94
CA LEU A 155 1.43 8.62 15.27
C LEU A 155 1.64 8.96 16.74
N GLU A 156 2.23 10.11 17.02
CA GLU A 156 2.35 10.60 18.39
C GLU A 156 1.16 11.48 18.74
N VAL A 157 0.48 11.16 19.84
CA VAL A 157 -0.71 11.90 20.32
C VAL A 157 -0.59 12.19 21.81
N PRO A 158 -1.20 13.27 22.32
CA PRO A 158 -1.29 13.49 23.76
C PRO A 158 -1.93 12.29 24.47
N ALA A 159 -1.40 11.91 25.63
CA ALA A 159 -2.03 10.89 26.46
C ALA A 159 -3.48 11.28 26.79
N PHE A 160 -4.39 10.30 26.76
CA PHE A 160 -5.84 10.52 26.97
C PHE A 160 -6.46 11.51 25.97
N PHE A 161 -6.09 11.36 24.70
CA PHE A 161 -6.53 12.22 23.60
C PHE A 161 -8.06 12.39 23.45
N SER A 162 -8.45 13.51 22.84
CA SER A 162 -9.84 13.92 22.61
C SER A 162 -10.56 13.06 21.55
N ALA A 163 -11.86 13.25 21.39
CA ALA A 163 -12.61 12.59 20.31
C ALA A 163 -12.12 13.00 18.91
N ASP A 164 -11.67 14.26 18.74
CA ASP A 164 -11.14 14.73 17.46
C ASP A 164 -9.84 14.00 17.09
N ILE A 165 -8.92 13.84 18.04
CA ILE A 165 -7.69 13.07 17.82
C ILE A 165 -8.01 11.58 17.61
N ALA A 166 -9.10 11.07 18.18
CA ALA A 166 -9.53 9.70 17.92
C ALA A 166 -9.86 9.46 16.44
N GLU A 167 -10.37 10.46 15.72
CA GLU A 167 -10.58 10.38 14.27
C GLU A 167 -9.24 10.21 13.53
N LEU A 168 -8.19 10.91 13.97
CA LEU A 168 -6.85 10.75 13.40
C LEU A 168 -6.26 9.37 13.68
N VAL A 169 -6.42 8.85 14.91
CA VAL A 169 -6.00 7.48 15.26
C VAL A 169 -6.76 6.45 14.41
N PHE A 170 -8.07 6.65 14.22
CA PHE A 170 -8.87 5.77 13.37
C PHE A 170 -8.52 5.88 11.88
N GLY A 171 -8.24 7.09 11.39
CA GLY A 171 -7.77 7.31 10.03
C GLY A 171 -6.43 6.63 9.77
N ALA A 172 -5.46 6.79 10.68
CA ALA A 172 -4.17 6.10 10.59
C ALA A 172 -4.35 4.56 10.62
N ALA A 173 -5.27 4.05 11.44
CA ALA A 173 -5.66 2.64 11.42
C ALA A 173 -6.22 2.20 10.05
N LEU A 174 -7.16 2.93 9.46
CA LEU A 174 -7.70 2.62 8.13
C LEU A 174 -6.65 2.73 7.01
N ALA A 175 -5.69 3.63 7.15
CA ALA A 175 -4.57 3.78 6.21
C ALA A 175 -3.59 2.60 6.31
N ALA A 176 -3.41 2.01 7.50
CA ALA A 176 -2.54 0.87 7.75
C ALA A 176 -3.20 -0.50 7.48
N VAL A 177 -4.53 -0.58 7.60
CA VAL A 177 -5.28 -1.82 7.34
C VAL A 177 -5.12 -2.22 5.88
N ASN A 178 -4.61 -3.43 5.67
CA ASN A 178 -4.60 -4.09 4.38
C ASN A 178 -5.45 -5.37 4.46
N VAL A 179 -6.66 -5.31 3.91
CA VAL A 179 -7.52 -6.49 3.80
C VAL A 179 -7.65 -6.87 2.34
N GLU A 180 -7.39 -8.14 2.05
CA GLU A 180 -7.49 -8.69 0.69
C GLU A 180 -8.85 -9.38 0.45
N SER A 181 -9.65 -9.56 1.51
CA SER A 181 -11.02 -10.08 1.42
C SER A 181 -11.97 -9.02 0.85
N LEU A 182 -12.96 -9.49 0.08
CA LEU A 182 -14.00 -8.64 -0.49
C LEU A 182 -14.73 -7.80 0.56
N GLU A 183 -15.09 -8.43 1.68
CA GLU A 183 -15.82 -7.78 2.77
C GLU A 183 -14.96 -6.72 3.45
N GLY A 184 -13.67 -6.99 3.69
CA GLY A 184 -12.77 -6.00 4.28
C GLY A 184 -12.46 -4.82 3.35
N LEU A 185 -12.36 -5.05 2.03
CA LEU A 185 -12.22 -3.95 1.05
C LEU A 185 -13.47 -3.06 1.03
N ARG A 186 -14.67 -3.65 1.10
CA ARG A 186 -15.94 -2.90 1.20
C ARG A 186 -16.04 -2.13 2.51
N ALA A 187 -15.75 -2.79 3.64
CA ALA A 187 -15.75 -2.17 4.96
C ALA A 187 -14.81 -0.97 5.00
N ARG A 188 -13.55 -1.14 4.56
CA ARG A 188 -12.57 -0.06 4.49
C ARG A 188 -13.06 1.08 3.60
N GLY A 189 -13.62 0.79 2.43
CA GLY A 189 -14.14 1.79 1.50
C GLY A 189 -15.28 2.64 2.09
N GLY A 190 -16.26 2.01 2.74
CA GLY A 190 -17.39 2.69 3.38
C GLY A 190 -16.98 3.57 4.57
N LEU A 191 -15.94 3.17 5.31
CA LEU A 191 -15.44 3.92 6.46
C LEU A 191 -14.52 5.08 6.08
N PHE A 192 -13.88 5.00 4.92
CA PHE A 192 -12.76 5.88 4.58
C PHE A 192 -13.18 7.33 4.32
N VAL A 193 -14.23 7.57 3.52
CA VAL A 193 -14.62 8.94 3.13
C VAL A 193 -15.09 9.79 4.32
N PRO A 194 -15.97 9.29 5.22
CA PRO A 194 -16.34 10.03 6.43
C PRO A 194 -15.13 10.31 7.33
N THR A 195 -14.24 9.33 7.48
CA THR A 195 -13.03 9.46 8.30
C THR A 195 -12.08 10.50 7.73
N LEU A 196 -11.83 10.50 6.41
CA LEU A 196 -10.94 11.48 5.77
C LEU A 196 -11.44 12.92 5.97
N SER A 197 -12.75 13.14 5.91
CA SER A 197 -13.36 14.45 6.15
C SER A 197 -13.19 14.89 7.60
N ALA A 198 -13.39 13.98 8.56
CA ALA A 198 -13.17 14.25 9.98
C ALA A 198 -11.70 14.55 10.29
N VAL A 199 -10.77 13.76 9.74
CA VAL A 199 -9.32 13.93 9.93
C VAL A 199 -8.80 15.21 9.30
N THR A 200 -9.28 15.59 8.11
CA THR A 200 -8.84 16.82 7.42
C THR A 200 -8.98 18.04 8.34
N ARG A 201 -10.13 18.17 9.02
CA ARG A 201 -10.39 19.25 9.97
C ARG A 201 -9.39 19.26 11.15
N VAL A 202 -8.95 18.10 11.63
CA VAL A 202 -8.02 17.95 12.76
C VAL A 202 -6.57 18.16 12.33
N ALA A 203 -6.23 17.70 11.13
CA ALA A 203 -4.88 17.82 10.58
C ALA A 203 -4.57 19.26 10.13
N GLU A 204 -5.56 19.97 9.60
CA GLU A 204 -5.44 21.37 9.17
C GLU A 204 -5.59 22.37 10.32
N ASP A 205 -6.01 21.93 11.50
CA ASP A 205 -6.00 22.77 12.68
C ASP A 205 -4.55 23.00 13.17
N ASP A 206 -4.20 24.26 13.38
CA ASP A 206 -2.92 24.74 13.92
C ASP A 206 -2.78 24.44 15.43
N SER A 207 -3.75 23.73 16.02
CA SER A 207 -3.83 23.51 17.46
C SER A 207 -2.66 22.69 18.02
N TYR A 208 -2.32 23.10 19.25
CA TYR A 208 -1.10 22.86 20.02
C TYR A 208 -0.74 21.38 20.24
N GLY A 209 0.57 21.12 20.23
CA GLY A 209 1.19 19.85 20.57
C GLY A 209 2.72 20.00 20.54
N THR A 210 3.45 18.92 20.79
CA THR A 210 4.89 18.90 20.53
C THR A 210 5.18 18.91 19.03
N VAL A 211 6.41 19.26 18.64
CA VAL A 211 6.83 19.19 17.23
C VAL A 211 6.65 17.78 16.66
N SER A 212 6.91 16.73 17.47
CA SER A 212 6.75 15.33 17.07
C SER A 212 5.28 14.96 16.85
N GLU A 213 4.38 15.38 17.75
CA GLU A 213 2.93 15.20 17.58
C GLU A 213 2.44 15.86 16.29
N CYS A 214 2.85 17.10 16.03
CA CYS A 214 2.46 17.81 14.82
C CYS A 214 3.02 17.16 13.55
N ALA A 215 4.30 16.78 13.54
CA ALA A 215 4.94 16.19 12.37
C ALA A 215 4.35 14.80 12.03
N THR A 216 4.15 13.94 13.04
CA THR A 216 3.56 12.61 12.85
C THR A 216 2.09 12.68 12.47
N LYS A 217 1.32 13.64 13.02
CA LYS A 217 -0.04 13.97 12.56
C LYS A 217 -0.07 14.28 11.06
N GLN A 218 0.81 15.17 10.59
CA GLN A 218 0.86 15.54 9.17
C GLN A 218 1.25 14.34 8.30
N ALA A 219 2.19 13.50 8.73
CA ALA A 219 2.56 12.28 8.01
C ALA A 219 1.38 11.31 7.87
N CYS A 220 0.65 11.02 8.95
CA CYS A 220 -0.54 10.16 8.88
C CYS A 220 -1.67 10.77 8.05
N TYR A 221 -1.84 12.09 8.08
CA TYR A 221 -2.81 12.77 7.22
C TYR A 221 -2.43 12.67 5.74
N ALA A 222 -1.15 12.86 5.40
CA ALA A 222 -0.66 12.68 4.05
C ALA A 222 -0.83 11.24 3.55
N ALA A 223 -0.69 10.24 4.42
CA ALA A 223 -0.96 8.84 4.10
C ALA A 223 -2.42 8.60 3.71
N LEU A 224 -3.36 9.22 4.41
CA LEU A 224 -4.78 9.21 4.05
C LEU A 224 -5.03 9.90 2.70
N LEU A 225 -4.42 11.07 2.46
CA LEU A 225 -4.53 11.76 1.17
C LEU A 225 -3.94 10.93 0.02
N LEU A 226 -2.79 10.27 0.23
CA LEU A 226 -2.20 9.38 -0.76
C LEU A 226 -3.15 8.22 -1.09
N LEU A 227 -3.74 7.59 -0.07
CA LEU A 227 -4.71 6.51 -0.26
C LEU A 227 -5.95 6.98 -1.01
N ASP A 228 -6.48 8.16 -0.70
CA ASP A 228 -7.62 8.74 -1.41
C ASP A 228 -7.27 9.08 -2.87
N GLY A 229 -6.12 9.71 -3.08
CA GLY A 229 -5.60 10.03 -4.40
C GLY A 229 -5.37 8.79 -5.26
N ALA A 230 -4.83 7.72 -4.69
CA ALA A 230 -4.64 6.44 -5.37
C ALA A 230 -5.97 5.78 -5.74
N ARG A 231 -6.97 5.83 -4.85
CA ARG A 231 -8.31 5.25 -5.08
C ARG A 231 -9.12 6.03 -6.12
N THR A 232 -9.02 7.35 -6.11
CA THR A 232 -9.81 8.25 -6.98
C THR A 232 -9.11 8.58 -8.29
N GLY A 233 -7.79 8.39 -8.37
CA GLY A 233 -6.96 8.90 -9.46
C GLY A 233 -6.92 10.43 -9.51
N ASN A 234 -7.22 11.13 -8.39
CA ASN A 234 -7.23 12.59 -8.36
C ASN A 234 -5.81 13.17 -8.16
N PRO A 235 -5.20 13.79 -9.19
CA PRO A 235 -3.85 14.32 -9.08
C PRO A 235 -3.73 15.47 -8.08
N ILE A 236 -4.80 16.26 -7.86
CA ILE A 236 -4.78 17.36 -6.89
C ILE A 236 -4.64 16.82 -5.46
N THR A 237 -5.34 15.72 -5.15
CA THR A 237 -5.22 15.06 -3.85
C THR A 237 -3.81 14.47 -3.65
N LEU A 238 -3.25 13.86 -4.70
CA LEU A 238 -1.89 13.31 -4.67
C LEU A 238 -0.83 14.42 -4.49
N GLU A 239 -0.98 15.55 -5.18
CA GLU A 239 -0.10 16.73 -5.01
C GLU A 239 -0.18 17.29 -3.59
N LYS A 240 -1.40 17.32 -3.00
CA LYS A 240 -1.59 17.69 -1.60
C LYS A 240 -0.86 16.71 -0.68
N ALA A 241 -0.97 15.40 -0.91
CA ALA A 241 -0.24 14.39 -0.14
C ALA A 241 1.28 14.63 -0.18
N VAL A 242 1.85 14.88 -1.37
CA VAL A 242 3.28 15.23 -1.53
C VAL A 242 3.65 16.47 -0.74
N SER A 243 2.83 17.52 -0.80
CA SER A 243 3.06 18.78 -0.08
C SER A 243 3.06 18.56 1.43
N VAL A 244 2.07 17.83 1.95
CA VAL A 244 1.92 17.57 3.38
C VAL A 244 3.06 16.67 3.90
N TYR A 245 3.45 15.62 3.17
CA TYR A 245 4.60 14.79 3.56
C TYR A 245 5.91 15.60 3.62
N ARG A 246 6.15 16.49 2.65
CA ARG A 246 7.31 17.39 2.68
C ARG A 246 7.25 18.35 3.87
N GLY A 247 6.08 18.90 4.15
CA GLY A 247 5.84 19.73 5.33
C GLY A 247 6.13 18.97 6.63
N ALA A 248 5.69 17.71 6.73
CA ALA A 248 5.97 16.84 7.86
C ALA A 248 7.47 16.62 8.04
N LEU A 249 8.21 16.29 6.96
CA LEU A 249 9.67 16.10 7.01
C LEU A 249 10.43 17.37 7.43
N ILE A 250 9.98 18.55 6.99
CA ILE A 250 10.57 19.84 7.38
C ILE A 250 10.27 20.14 8.85
N LEU A 251 9.01 19.98 9.27
CA LEU A 251 8.60 20.26 10.65
C LEU A 251 9.26 19.31 11.64
N GLY A 252 9.38 18.03 11.27
CA GLY A 252 9.91 16.95 12.08
C GLY A 252 11.36 16.57 11.75
N GLU A 253 12.20 17.51 11.31
CA GLU A 253 13.61 17.22 10.93
C GLU A 253 14.35 16.44 12.01
N ASP A 254 14.20 16.84 13.27
CA ASP A 254 14.78 16.17 14.44
C ASP A 254 13.84 15.13 15.08
N ALA A 255 12.57 15.06 14.65
CA ALA A 255 11.57 14.16 15.22
C ALA A 255 11.60 12.77 14.58
N PHE A 256 11.85 12.70 13.27
CA PHE A 256 11.91 11.45 12.52
C PHE A 256 13.31 10.87 12.50
N ASN A 257 13.42 9.59 12.82
CA ASN A 257 14.68 8.87 12.61
C ASN A 257 14.92 8.60 11.11
N PRO A 258 16.14 8.21 10.68
CA PRO A 258 16.44 8.01 9.26
C PRO A 258 15.54 6.98 8.55
N HIS A 259 15.09 5.94 9.24
CA HIS A 259 14.19 4.95 8.65
C HIS A 259 12.78 5.52 8.45
N GLU A 260 12.26 6.30 9.41
CA GLU A 260 10.99 7.02 9.25
C GLU A 260 11.06 8.03 8.09
N GLN A 261 12.15 8.79 7.99
CA GLN A 261 12.38 9.70 6.86
C GLN A 261 12.39 8.94 5.51
N ALA A 262 12.94 7.73 5.49
CA ALA A 262 12.93 6.87 4.30
C ALA A 262 11.51 6.45 3.91
N LEU A 263 10.66 6.09 4.88
CA LEU A 263 9.26 5.70 4.62
C LEU A 263 8.44 6.89 4.13
N LEU A 264 8.58 8.06 4.73
CA LEU A 264 7.92 9.27 4.24
C LEU A 264 8.40 9.65 2.82
N GLY A 265 9.71 9.52 2.56
CA GLY A 265 10.27 9.70 1.22
C GLY A 265 9.72 8.70 0.19
N MET A 266 9.54 7.44 0.60
CA MET A 266 8.89 6.41 -0.21
C MET A 266 7.46 6.81 -0.56
N HIS A 267 6.67 7.30 0.40
CA HIS A 267 5.29 7.71 0.14
C HIS A 267 5.19 8.92 -0.79
N ILE A 268 6.15 9.85 -0.70
CA ILE A 268 6.28 10.94 -1.68
C ILE A 268 6.54 10.38 -3.08
N ALA A 269 7.47 9.42 -3.20
CA ALA A 269 7.77 8.78 -4.49
C ALA A 269 6.56 8.03 -5.06
N ASP A 270 5.86 7.27 -4.23
CA ASP A 270 4.62 6.57 -4.56
C ASP A 270 3.57 7.55 -5.12
N ALA A 271 3.36 8.69 -4.45
CA ALA A 271 2.45 9.73 -4.93
C ALA A 271 2.90 10.34 -6.27
N LEU A 272 4.19 10.61 -6.44
CA LEU A 272 4.75 11.16 -7.67
C LEU A 272 4.61 10.20 -8.87
N THR A 273 4.82 8.89 -8.66
CA THR A 273 4.58 7.86 -9.67
C THR A 273 3.11 7.86 -10.10
N LEU A 274 2.16 7.92 -9.16
CA LEU A 274 0.73 7.96 -9.50
C LEU A 274 0.31 9.23 -10.27
N ILE A 275 0.93 10.37 -9.98
CA ILE A 275 0.70 11.62 -10.73
C ILE A 275 1.29 11.49 -12.14
N ALA A 276 2.51 10.95 -12.24
CA ALA A 276 3.21 10.75 -13.51
C ALA A 276 2.44 9.82 -14.44
N ASP A 277 1.89 8.72 -13.94
CA ASP A 277 1.05 7.77 -14.68
C ASP A 277 -0.13 8.45 -15.40
N SER A 278 -0.72 9.45 -14.76
CA SER A 278 -1.88 10.17 -15.28
C SER A 278 -1.52 11.17 -16.37
N GLY A 279 -0.28 11.70 -16.34
CA GLY A 279 0.19 12.75 -17.26
C GLY A 279 1.30 12.32 -18.22
N ALA A 280 1.82 11.10 -18.09
CA ALA A 280 3.08 10.65 -18.70
C ALA A 280 4.26 11.64 -18.46
N ASP A 281 4.37 12.18 -17.24
CA ASP A 281 5.39 13.18 -16.89
C ASP A 281 6.69 12.52 -16.43
N GLU A 282 7.62 12.39 -17.38
CA GLU A 282 8.96 11.84 -17.17
C GLU A 282 9.75 12.53 -16.03
N LYS A 283 9.53 13.83 -15.78
CA LYS A 283 10.25 14.56 -14.71
C LYS A 283 9.75 14.17 -13.32
N LEU A 284 8.48 13.78 -13.20
CA LEU A 284 7.94 13.29 -11.94
C LEU A 284 8.48 11.89 -11.64
N ILE A 285 8.65 11.05 -12.66
CA ILE A 285 9.32 9.76 -12.52
C ILE A 285 10.77 9.90 -12.09
N ASP A 286 11.53 10.85 -12.66
CA ASP A 286 12.90 11.11 -12.21
C ASP A 286 12.95 11.47 -10.73
N LYS A 287 12.04 12.35 -10.27
CA LYS A 287 11.92 12.71 -8.85
C LYS A 287 11.55 11.51 -7.98
N ALA A 288 10.61 10.67 -8.42
CA ALA A 288 10.21 9.48 -7.68
C ALA A 288 11.39 8.51 -7.51
N ILE A 289 12.16 8.28 -8.58
CA ILE A 289 13.39 7.47 -8.57
C ILE A 289 14.41 8.04 -7.56
N ASP A 290 14.60 9.35 -7.53
CA ASP A 290 15.52 9.99 -6.58
C ASP A 290 15.08 9.81 -5.12
N TYR A 291 13.78 9.93 -4.84
CA TYR A 291 13.24 9.65 -3.51
C TYR A 291 13.41 8.18 -3.12
N TYR A 292 13.11 7.21 -4.00
CA TYR A 292 13.34 5.79 -3.71
C TYR A 292 14.81 5.47 -3.46
N ARG A 293 15.73 6.06 -4.24
CA ARG A 293 17.19 5.89 -4.04
C ARG A 293 17.64 6.48 -2.71
N THR A 294 17.13 7.65 -2.34
CA THR A 294 17.41 8.29 -1.05
C THR A 294 16.91 7.42 0.09
N ALA A 295 15.66 6.94 0.03
CA ALA A 295 15.09 6.04 1.02
C ALA A 295 15.91 4.75 1.16
N LEU A 296 16.34 4.13 0.05
CA LEU A 296 17.21 2.95 0.07
C LEU A 296 18.57 3.20 0.74
N GLY A 297 19.09 4.44 0.72
CA GLY A 297 20.31 4.82 1.43
C GLY A 297 20.15 4.91 2.95
N MET A 298 18.90 5.04 3.43
CA MET A 298 18.56 5.23 4.83
C MET A 298 18.00 3.94 5.47
N VAL A 299 17.48 3.02 4.65
CA VAL A 299 16.99 1.71 5.12
C VAL A 299 18.14 0.72 5.31
N ARG A 300 18.30 0.27 6.56
CA ARG A 300 19.24 -0.78 6.94
C ARG A 300 18.72 -2.16 6.52
N ARG A 301 19.24 -2.71 5.41
CA ARG A 301 18.86 -4.03 4.86
C ARG A 301 18.92 -5.18 5.88
N ASP A 302 19.91 -5.16 6.78
CA ASP A 302 20.12 -6.20 7.80
C ASP A 302 19.04 -6.19 8.91
N THR A 303 18.36 -5.06 9.08
CA THR A 303 17.34 -4.88 10.13
C THR A 303 15.93 -4.81 9.57
N PHE A 304 15.76 -4.18 8.41
CA PHE A 304 14.47 -3.92 7.76
C PHE A 304 14.44 -4.53 6.37
N ALA A 305 14.65 -5.86 6.29
CA ALA A 305 14.73 -6.58 5.02
C ALA A 305 13.44 -6.48 4.19
N ASP A 306 12.26 -6.53 4.83
CA ASP A 306 10.95 -6.42 4.17
C ASP A 306 10.78 -5.04 3.50
N ASP A 307 11.11 -3.95 4.21
CA ASP A 307 11.05 -2.59 3.64
C ASP A 307 12.07 -2.38 2.53
N PHE A 308 13.28 -2.91 2.70
CA PHE A 308 14.30 -2.85 1.66
C PHE A 308 13.83 -3.54 0.36
N ALA A 309 13.23 -4.72 0.47
CA ALA A 309 12.66 -5.44 -0.67
C ALA A 309 11.47 -4.68 -1.29
N GLY A 310 10.61 -4.05 -0.47
CA GLY A 310 9.53 -3.17 -0.91
C GLY A 310 10.05 -1.98 -1.71
N LEU A 311 10.99 -1.23 -1.16
CA LEU A 311 11.63 -0.10 -1.84
C LEU A 311 12.32 -0.51 -3.14
N LYS A 312 13.03 -1.64 -3.16
CA LYS A 312 13.65 -2.17 -4.38
C LYS A 312 12.61 -2.51 -5.43
N THR A 313 11.47 -3.07 -5.04
CA THR A 313 10.39 -3.35 -5.96
C THR A 313 9.79 -2.07 -6.53
N ARG A 314 9.53 -1.06 -5.71
CA ARG A 314 8.99 0.24 -6.16
C ARG A 314 9.96 0.95 -7.10
N LEU A 315 11.25 0.98 -6.77
CA LEU A 315 12.29 1.51 -7.63
C LEU A 315 12.34 0.77 -8.97
N GLY A 316 12.23 -0.56 -8.97
CA GLY A 316 12.23 -1.36 -10.19
C GLY A 316 11.05 -1.03 -11.11
N VAL A 317 9.85 -0.83 -10.55
CA VAL A 317 8.66 -0.40 -11.30
C VAL A 317 8.87 0.99 -11.90
N ALA A 318 9.32 1.97 -11.10
CA ALA A 318 9.56 3.33 -11.60
C ALA A 318 10.65 3.39 -12.70
N LEU A 319 11.69 2.55 -12.59
CA LEU A 319 12.72 2.41 -13.63
C LEU A 319 12.18 1.76 -14.91
N GLN A 320 11.30 0.77 -14.78
CA GLN A 320 10.62 0.18 -15.93
C GLN A 320 9.76 1.23 -16.66
N GLU A 321 8.98 2.02 -15.92
CA GLU A 321 8.17 3.10 -16.48
C GLU A 321 9.04 4.17 -17.15
N LYS A 322 10.14 4.57 -16.51
CA LYS A 322 11.13 5.48 -17.10
C LYS A 322 11.64 4.97 -18.44
N ALA A 323 11.98 3.68 -18.53
CA ALA A 323 12.42 3.05 -19.78
C ALA A 323 11.35 3.10 -20.87
N GLU A 324 10.07 2.97 -20.50
CA GLU A 324 8.96 3.00 -21.44
C GLU A 324 8.64 4.40 -21.95
N LEU A 325 8.83 5.42 -21.10
CA LEU A 325 8.69 6.83 -21.47
C LEU A 325 9.85 7.31 -22.34
N SER A 326 11.09 7.02 -21.94
CA SER A 326 12.28 7.52 -22.65
C SER A 326 12.75 6.62 -23.80
N GLY A 327 12.36 5.34 -23.79
CA GLY A 327 12.87 4.31 -24.72
C GLY A 327 14.28 3.80 -24.37
N GLU A 328 14.85 4.23 -23.24
CA GLU A 328 16.22 3.89 -22.86
C GLU A 328 16.31 2.56 -22.12
N ILE A 329 16.85 1.54 -22.81
CA ILE A 329 16.88 0.16 -22.32
C ILE A 329 17.73 -0.04 -21.05
N HIS A 330 18.70 0.83 -20.75
CA HIS A 330 19.58 0.69 -19.59
C HIS A 330 18.83 0.83 -18.25
N TYR A 331 17.64 1.45 -18.24
CA TYR A 331 16.76 1.47 -17.08
C TYR A 331 16.11 0.10 -16.82
N LEU A 332 15.92 -0.73 -17.87
CA LEU A 332 15.41 -2.10 -17.71
C LEU A 332 16.42 -3.00 -17.00
N ASP A 333 17.72 -2.81 -17.25
CA ASP A 333 18.78 -3.52 -16.54
C ASP A 333 18.80 -3.14 -15.06
N GLN A 334 18.67 -1.84 -14.74
CA GLN A 334 18.55 -1.38 -13.36
C GLN A 334 17.28 -1.90 -12.67
N ALA A 335 16.15 -1.99 -13.40
CA ALA A 335 14.92 -2.58 -12.88
C ALA A 335 15.09 -4.08 -12.58
N ALA A 336 15.77 -4.82 -13.46
CA ALA A 336 16.09 -6.23 -13.26
C ALA A 336 16.96 -6.45 -12.01
N ASP A 337 17.97 -5.60 -11.79
CA ASP A 337 18.80 -5.62 -10.59
C ASP A 337 17.98 -5.34 -9.33
N ALA A 338 17.07 -4.37 -9.40
CA ALA A 338 16.20 -4.03 -8.28
C ALA A 338 15.25 -5.19 -7.92
N PHE A 339 14.60 -5.79 -8.91
CA PHE A 339 13.73 -6.95 -8.68
C PHE A 339 14.48 -8.19 -8.22
N SER A 340 15.71 -8.40 -8.69
CA SER A 340 16.58 -9.49 -8.23
C SER A 340 16.94 -9.32 -6.75
N ALA A 341 17.24 -8.09 -6.31
CA ALA A 341 17.52 -7.78 -4.91
C ALA A 341 16.31 -8.06 -4.00
N ALA A 342 15.10 -7.75 -4.44
CA ALA A 342 13.87 -8.07 -3.71
C ALA A 342 13.59 -9.59 -3.68
N THR A 343 13.79 -10.29 -4.80
CA THR A 343 13.58 -11.75 -4.91
C THR A 343 14.54 -12.54 -4.02
N ALA A 344 15.73 -11.99 -3.74
CA ALA A 344 16.68 -12.60 -2.80
C ALA A 344 16.22 -12.56 -1.33
N ILE A 345 15.22 -11.74 -1.00
CA ILE A 345 14.62 -11.62 0.34
C ILE A 345 13.25 -12.29 0.36
N TRP A 346 12.41 -12.01 -0.64
CA TRP A 346 11.09 -12.60 -0.76
C TRP A 346 11.14 -13.90 -1.56
N THR A 347 11.56 -14.96 -0.88
CA THR A 347 11.61 -16.30 -1.47
C THR A 347 10.24 -16.97 -1.45
N LEU A 348 10.02 -17.91 -2.38
CA LEU A 348 8.78 -18.70 -2.43
C LEU A 348 8.51 -19.46 -1.13
N SER A 349 9.56 -19.91 -0.43
CA SER A 349 9.43 -20.68 0.82
C SER A 349 9.08 -19.82 2.03
N GLU A 350 9.57 -18.58 2.09
CA GLU A 350 9.44 -17.73 3.27
C GLU A 350 8.27 -16.76 3.17
N ALA A 351 8.00 -16.24 1.97
CA ALA A 351 6.94 -15.26 1.73
C ALA A 351 6.25 -15.47 0.37
N PRO A 352 5.42 -16.54 0.21
CA PRO A 352 4.81 -16.89 -1.08
C PRO A 352 4.03 -15.75 -1.75
N ALA A 353 3.29 -14.95 -0.97
CA ALA A 353 2.54 -13.80 -1.49
C ALA A 353 3.47 -12.70 -2.03
N ARG A 354 4.48 -12.31 -1.24
CA ARG A 354 5.49 -11.32 -1.66
C ARG A 354 6.30 -11.80 -2.85
N TRP A 355 6.64 -13.09 -2.87
CA TRP A 355 7.29 -13.73 -4.00
C TRP A 355 6.42 -13.62 -5.26
N ALA A 356 5.11 -13.86 -5.16
CA ALA A 356 4.20 -13.72 -6.30
C ALA A 356 4.14 -12.26 -6.80
N ASP A 357 4.13 -11.27 -5.90
CA ASP A 357 4.14 -9.85 -6.26
C ASP A 357 5.40 -9.47 -7.06
N ILE A 358 6.58 -9.88 -6.58
CA ILE A 358 7.84 -9.57 -7.27
C ILE A 358 7.99 -10.35 -8.58
N GLN A 359 7.52 -11.59 -8.65
CA GLN A 359 7.48 -12.35 -9.90
C GLN A 359 6.52 -11.70 -10.91
N ASN A 360 5.40 -11.13 -10.44
CA ASN A 360 4.51 -10.38 -11.31
C ASN A 360 5.20 -9.14 -11.90
N SER A 361 5.97 -8.41 -11.09
CA SER A 361 6.80 -7.28 -11.58
C SER A 361 7.82 -7.74 -12.61
N LEU A 362 8.53 -8.85 -12.32
CA LEU A 362 9.55 -9.39 -13.21
C LEU A 362 8.94 -9.86 -14.55
N GLY A 363 7.77 -10.49 -14.52
CA GLY A 363 7.03 -10.85 -15.74
C GLY A 363 6.64 -9.61 -16.56
N GLY A 364 6.18 -8.54 -15.92
CA GLY A 364 5.93 -7.24 -16.57
C GLY A 364 7.19 -6.68 -17.23
N LEU A 365 8.31 -6.66 -16.50
CA LEU A 365 9.60 -6.23 -17.03
C LEU A 365 10.03 -7.02 -18.26
N LEU A 366 9.86 -8.35 -18.25
CA LEU A 366 10.19 -9.21 -19.39
C LEU A 366 9.37 -8.85 -20.64
N ILE A 367 8.10 -8.46 -20.47
CA ILE A 367 7.27 -7.99 -21.59
C ILE A 367 7.79 -6.65 -22.11
N THR A 368 8.09 -5.71 -21.23
CA THR A 368 8.64 -4.40 -21.60
C THR A 368 9.99 -4.55 -22.32
N MET A 369 10.88 -5.40 -21.82
CA MET A 369 12.13 -5.75 -22.49
C MET A 369 11.88 -6.40 -23.86
N GLY A 370 10.94 -7.34 -23.95
CA GLY A 370 10.57 -7.99 -25.21
C GLY A 370 10.10 -6.99 -26.27
N LYS A 371 9.36 -5.96 -25.86
CA LYS A 371 8.90 -4.86 -26.71
C LYS A 371 10.04 -3.94 -27.14
N LEU A 372 10.73 -3.34 -26.16
CA LEU A 372 11.72 -2.29 -26.41
C LEU A 372 12.98 -2.84 -27.09
N ALA A 373 13.44 -4.03 -26.67
CA ALA A 373 14.58 -4.70 -27.28
C ALA A 373 14.22 -5.54 -28.52
N LYS A 374 12.93 -5.61 -28.89
CA LYS A 374 12.41 -6.44 -30.00
C LYS A 374 12.83 -7.91 -29.91
N GLN A 375 12.67 -8.51 -28.73
CA GLN A 375 13.04 -9.91 -28.43
C GLN A 375 11.80 -10.72 -28.03
N PRO A 376 11.07 -11.32 -29.00
CA PRO A 376 9.82 -12.05 -28.72
C PRO A 376 9.97 -13.25 -27.79
N SER A 377 11.17 -13.83 -27.68
CA SER A 377 11.46 -14.94 -26.75
C SER A 377 11.31 -14.55 -25.28
N LEU A 378 11.32 -13.25 -24.96
CA LEU A 378 11.07 -12.76 -23.59
C LEU A 378 9.60 -12.88 -23.19
N PHE A 379 8.66 -12.88 -24.16
CA PHE A 379 7.25 -13.12 -23.86
C PHE A 379 7.01 -14.55 -23.37
N ASP A 380 7.75 -15.54 -23.88
CA ASP A 380 7.70 -16.92 -23.38
C ASP A 380 8.18 -17.03 -21.93
N LYS A 381 9.25 -16.31 -21.60
CA LYS A 381 9.75 -16.24 -20.22
C LYS A 381 8.73 -15.58 -19.29
N ALA A 382 8.10 -14.48 -19.73
CA ALA A 382 7.05 -13.82 -18.96
C ALA A 382 5.87 -14.76 -18.66
N VAL A 383 5.36 -15.46 -19.68
CA VAL A 383 4.29 -16.46 -19.51
C VAL A 383 4.71 -17.57 -18.53
N ALA A 384 5.94 -18.09 -18.63
CA ALA A 384 6.42 -19.12 -17.72
C ALA A 384 6.47 -18.65 -16.25
N VAL A 385 6.90 -17.39 -16.01
CA VAL A 385 6.91 -16.78 -14.67
C VAL A 385 5.49 -16.67 -14.11
N PHE A 386 4.55 -16.13 -14.89
CA PHE A 386 3.16 -16.01 -14.45
C PHE A 386 2.47 -17.35 -14.22
N LEU A 387 2.72 -18.34 -15.06
CA LEU A 387 2.17 -19.69 -14.85
C LEU A 387 2.63 -20.26 -13.50
N LYS A 388 3.89 -20.03 -13.11
CA LYS A 388 4.39 -20.47 -11.81
C LYS A 388 3.68 -19.78 -10.64
N ILE A 389 3.34 -18.50 -10.79
CA ILE A 389 2.51 -17.79 -9.79
C ILE A 389 1.13 -18.43 -9.68
N THR A 390 0.46 -18.69 -10.81
CA THR A 390 -0.89 -19.31 -10.79
C THR A 390 -0.90 -20.71 -10.19
N GLU A 391 0.18 -21.48 -10.33
CA GLU A 391 0.36 -22.82 -9.73
C GLU A 391 0.44 -22.75 -8.20
N VAL A 392 1.19 -21.77 -7.68
CA VAL A 392 1.44 -21.61 -6.23
C VAL A 392 0.25 -20.99 -5.52
N MET A 393 -0.25 -19.86 -6.05
CA MET A 393 -1.26 -19.05 -5.39
C MET A 393 -2.67 -19.62 -5.62
N GLY A 394 -2.97 -20.08 -6.84
CA GLY A 394 -4.25 -20.71 -7.19
C GLY A 394 -5.49 -19.81 -7.03
N ARG A 395 -6.57 -20.13 -7.75
CA ARG A 395 -7.83 -19.36 -7.69
C ARG A 395 -8.46 -19.33 -6.30
N THR A 396 -8.39 -20.43 -5.54
CA THR A 396 -9.06 -20.54 -4.24
C THR A 396 -8.33 -19.83 -3.10
N LYS A 397 -6.99 -19.88 -3.05
CA LYS A 397 -6.25 -19.31 -1.92
C LYS A 397 -6.01 -17.81 -2.07
N ALA A 398 -5.83 -17.34 -3.31
CA ALA A 398 -5.60 -15.93 -3.60
C ALA A 398 -6.27 -15.56 -4.95
N PRO A 399 -7.61 -15.48 -5.00
CA PRO A 399 -8.37 -15.25 -6.23
C PRO A 399 -7.93 -13.97 -6.95
N LEU A 400 -7.62 -12.93 -6.19
CA LEU A 400 -7.19 -11.64 -6.73
C LEU A 400 -5.82 -11.70 -7.41
N VAL A 401 -4.83 -12.32 -6.75
CA VAL A 401 -3.50 -12.54 -7.32
C VAL A 401 -3.60 -13.45 -8.55
N TRP A 402 -4.48 -14.45 -8.52
CA TRP A 402 -4.70 -15.35 -9.65
C TRP A 402 -5.28 -14.62 -10.86
N ALA A 403 -6.32 -13.79 -10.67
CA ALA A 403 -6.95 -13.03 -11.75
C ALA A 403 -6.01 -11.99 -12.40
N THR A 404 -5.27 -11.25 -11.57
CA THR A 404 -4.25 -10.29 -12.07
C THR A 404 -3.15 -10.99 -12.85
N THR A 405 -2.69 -12.15 -12.37
CA THR A 405 -1.67 -12.94 -13.06
C THR A 405 -2.19 -13.49 -14.39
N LEU A 406 -3.45 -13.91 -14.49
CA LEU A 406 -4.08 -14.30 -15.76
C LEU A 406 -4.17 -13.15 -16.75
N ALA A 407 -4.54 -11.95 -16.29
CA ALA A 407 -4.53 -10.77 -17.13
C ALA A 407 -3.13 -10.48 -17.69
N ASN A 408 -2.11 -10.66 -16.86
CA ASN A 408 -0.72 -10.50 -17.26
C ASN A 408 -0.28 -11.55 -18.30
N ILE A 409 -0.73 -12.80 -18.15
CA ILE A 409 -0.57 -13.86 -19.15
C ILE A 409 -1.23 -13.46 -20.47
N GLY A 410 -2.47 -12.97 -20.42
CA GLY A 410 -3.21 -12.49 -21.59
C GLY A 410 -2.45 -11.38 -22.33
N ALA A 411 -1.92 -10.42 -21.60
CA ALA A 411 -1.13 -9.35 -22.17
C ALA A 411 0.22 -9.84 -22.76
N ALA A 412 0.93 -10.77 -22.11
CA ALA A 412 2.15 -11.38 -22.68
C ALA A 412 1.86 -12.13 -24.00
N LEU A 413 0.77 -12.93 -24.01
CA LEU A 413 0.35 -13.70 -25.17
C LEU A 413 -0.13 -12.81 -26.32
N LYS A 414 -0.80 -11.69 -26.02
CA LYS A 414 -1.17 -10.68 -27.01
C LYS A 414 0.06 -10.19 -27.76
N GLU A 415 1.08 -9.75 -27.03
CA GLU A 415 2.32 -9.21 -27.62
C GLU A 415 3.07 -10.26 -28.44
N LYS A 416 3.10 -11.51 -27.94
CA LYS A 416 3.64 -12.63 -28.69
C LYS A 416 2.87 -12.89 -29.99
N GLY A 417 1.55 -12.88 -29.94
CA GLY A 417 0.67 -13.08 -31.10
C GLY A 417 0.81 -11.99 -32.16
N VAL A 418 0.98 -10.74 -31.72
CA VAL A 418 1.28 -9.60 -32.61
C VAL A 418 2.65 -9.77 -33.24
N ALA A 419 3.70 -9.99 -32.44
CA ALA A 419 5.07 -10.12 -32.94
C ALA A 419 5.27 -11.31 -33.89
N ALA A 420 4.60 -12.43 -33.64
CA ALA A 420 4.70 -13.65 -34.45
C ALA A 420 3.66 -13.73 -35.58
N GLY A 421 2.72 -12.79 -35.66
CA GLY A 421 1.59 -12.88 -36.59
C GLY A 421 0.66 -14.08 -36.34
N ASN A 422 0.68 -14.69 -35.14
CA ASN A 422 0.01 -15.97 -34.87
C ASN A 422 -1.31 -15.78 -34.10
N ALA A 423 -2.42 -16.20 -34.71
CA ALA A 423 -3.78 -16.09 -34.14
C ALA A 423 -3.99 -16.96 -32.89
N ASN A 424 -3.36 -18.13 -32.78
CA ASN A 424 -3.52 -19.03 -31.63
C ASN A 424 -3.06 -18.36 -30.32
N TYR A 425 -1.99 -17.55 -30.36
CA TYR A 425 -1.58 -16.78 -29.18
C TYR A 425 -2.57 -15.68 -28.82
N LEU A 426 -3.23 -15.07 -29.80
CA LEU A 426 -4.28 -14.08 -29.56
C LEU A 426 -5.55 -14.74 -28.99
N GLU A 427 -5.94 -15.92 -29.47
CA GLU A 427 -7.06 -16.70 -28.90
C GLU A 427 -6.80 -17.03 -27.42
N LYS A 428 -5.61 -17.56 -27.10
CA LYS A 428 -5.20 -17.82 -25.71
C LYS A 428 -5.13 -16.55 -24.86
N ALA A 429 -4.78 -15.41 -25.45
CA ALA A 429 -4.81 -14.14 -24.75
C ALA A 429 -6.24 -13.74 -24.37
N ALA A 430 -7.20 -13.90 -25.29
CA ALA A 430 -8.60 -13.63 -25.03
C ALA A 430 -9.19 -14.57 -23.96
N GLU A 431 -8.84 -15.86 -23.98
CA GLU A 431 -9.23 -16.83 -22.94
C GLU A 431 -8.69 -16.45 -21.56
N ALA A 432 -7.44 -16.00 -21.47
CA ALA A 432 -6.84 -15.57 -20.21
C ALA A 432 -7.53 -14.32 -19.65
N PHE A 433 -7.88 -13.36 -20.53
CA PHE A 433 -8.67 -12.19 -20.14
C PHE A 433 -10.07 -12.56 -19.67
N ASP A 434 -10.75 -13.48 -20.36
CA ASP A 434 -12.08 -13.98 -20.00
C ASP A 434 -12.12 -14.59 -18.59
N GLN A 435 -11.13 -15.43 -18.26
CA GLN A 435 -11.01 -16.03 -16.93
C GLN A 435 -10.68 -14.99 -15.84
N ALA A 436 -9.86 -13.99 -16.16
CA ALA A 436 -9.59 -12.90 -15.24
C ALA A 436 -10.84 -12.05 -14.99
N GLU A 437 -11.60 -11.71 -16.03
CA GLU A 437 -12.86 -10.98 -15.98
C GLU A 437 -13.90 -11.65 -15.09
N GLN A 438 -14.04 -12.98 -15.21
CA GLN A 438 -14.95 -13.75 -14.37
C GLN A 438 -14.63 -13.56 -12.89
N VAL A 439 -13.35 -13.67 -12.51
CA VAL A 439 -12.95 -13.52 -11.11
C VAL A 439 -13.06 -12.06 -10.66
N PHE A 440 -12.70 -11.09 -11.48
CA PHE A 440 -12.91 -9.68 -11.13
C PHE A 440 -14.39 -9.34 -10.94
N SER A 441 -15.28 -9.95 -11.73
CA SER A 441 -16.74 -9.80 -11.58
C SER A 441 -17.25 -10.46 -10.29
N GLU A 442 -16.76 -11.66 -9.97
CA GLU A 442 -17.04 -12.35 -8.68
C GLU A 442 -16.56 -11.52 -7.48
N LEU A 443 -15.48 -10.74 -7.65
CA LEU A 443 -14.95 -9.82 -6.65
C LEU A 443 -15.55 -8.41 -6.73
N HIS A 444 -16.52 -8.15 -7.62
CA HIS A 444 -17.15 -6.83 -7.82
C HIS A 444 -16.14 -5.69 -8.05
N LEU A 445 -15.05 -5.99 -8.76
CA LEU A 445 -14.01 -5.04 -9.11
C LEU A 445 -14.31 -4.43 -10.49
N ASP A 446 -15.36 -3.62 -10.57
CA ASP A 446 -15.90 -3.11 -11.83
C ASP A 446 -14.88 -2.32 -12.68
N GLY A 447 -13.94 -1.61 -12.03
CA GLY A 447 -12.85 -0.92 -12.71
C GLY A 447 -11.94 -1.89 -13.47
N SER A 448 -11.65 -3.03 -12.85
CA SER A 448 -10.81 -4.11 -13.38
C SER A 448 -11.51 -4.87 -14.48
N VAL A 449 -12.82 -5.13 -14.33
CA VAL A 449 -13.67 -5.69 -15.38
C VAL A 449 -13.60 -4.81 -16.63
N ARG A 450 -13.91 -3.50 -16.52
CA ARG A 450 -13.86 -2.57 -17.66
C ARG A 450 -12.50 -2.54 -18.34
N LEU A 451 -11.42 -2.59 -17.57
CA LEU A 451 -10.06 -2.62 -18.10
C LEU A 451 -9.78 -3.89 -18.88
N ILE A 452 -10.15 -5.05 -18.32
CA ILE A 452 -9.98 -6.37 -18.96
C ILE A 452 -10.83 -6.50 -20.21
N GLU A 453 -12.08 -6.06 -20.17
CA GLU A 453 -12.98 -6.02 -21.33
C GLU A 453 -12.34 -5.21 -22.47
N THR A 454 -11.74 -4.06 -22.14
CA THR A 454 -11.01 -3.24 -23.11
C THR A 454 -9.82 -4.01 -23.70
N GLN A 455 -9.05 -4.74 -22.89
CA GLN A 455 -7.93 -5.55 -23.38
C GLN A 455 -8.38 -6.70 -24.26
N ARG A 456 -9.42 -7.41 -23.83
CA ARG A 456 -10.03 -8.52 -24.58
C ARG A 456 -10.57 -8.03 -25.91
N ALA A 457 -11.26 -6.89 -25.94
CA ALA A 457 -11.74 -6.26 -27.18
C ALA A 457 -10.60 -5.93 -28.16
N GLN A 458 -9.46 -5.42 -27.66
CA GLN A 458 -8.28 -5.19 -28.51
C GLN A 458 -7.76 -6.48 -29.14
N VAL A 459 -7.69 -7.57 -28.37
CA VAL A 459 -7.26 -8.88 -28.87
C VAL A 459 -8.24 -9.42 -29.93
N LEU A 460 -9.55 -9.33 -29.67
CA LEU A 460 -10.59 -9.77 -30.60
C LEU A 460 -10.56 -8.96 -31.90
N ALA A 461 -10.30 -7.66 -31.83
CA ALA A 461 -10.12 -6.83 -33.02
C ALA A 461 -8.91 -7.26 -33.87
N LEU A 462 -7.80 -7.65 -33.23
CA LEU A 462 -6.61 -8.18 -33.93
C LEU A 462 -6.88 -9.55 -34.57
N LEU A 463 -7.76 -10.36 -33.99
CA LEU A 463 -8.20 -11.63 -34.57
C LEU A 463 -9.09 -11.41 -35.79
N GLY A 464 -10.03 -10.46 -35.74
CA GLY A 464 -10.95 -10.16 -36.86
C GLY A 464 -10.29 -9.48 -38.07
N GLN A 465 -9.03 -9.05 -37.96
CA GLN A 465 -8.24 -8.46 -39.05
C GLN A 465 -7.41 -9.48 -39.86
N LYS A 466 -7.41 -10.75 -39.44
CA LYS A 466 -6.67 -11.85 -40.08
C LYS A 466 -7.65 -12.87 -40.65
#